data_AF-A0AAV6W6I0-F1
#
_entry.id   AF-A0AAV6W6I0-F1
#
_cell.length_a   1.000
_cell.length_b   1.000
_cell.length_c   1.000
_cell.angle_alpha   90.00
_cell.angle_beta   90.00
_cell.angle_gamma   90.00
#
_symmetry.space_group_name_H-M   'P 1'
#
loop_
_entity.id
_entity.type
_entity.pdbx_description
1 polymer ?
#
loop_
_entity_poly.entity_id
_entity_poly.type
_entity_poly.pdbx_seq_one_letter_code
_entity_poly.pdbx_strand_id
1 'polypeptide(L)'
;MKICPQCVRAMWRACWCTGEEREKNRDEAIVHLKFLESEIKGKKFFGGDTIGLVDLAANFIAHWFRVSAESVGLELMTEDKFPNLRKWVDEYTNSSFVKENLPDKDKMVALYMARYQAPDGTKYFPKNKGNQELIVMAEVKLLGAWGSPFSRRVEMALKLKGVEYEFIEEDLNNKSPLLLKYNPIHKKVPVLVHNGKPIAESLIIIEYIDEVWEGPSILPHDPYERAMARFWVKFLDEKCMPALWKACWSKGEEREKNKDEAIEDLKFLESEIKGKKFFGGDTIGLVDLAANFIAHWFRIISELVGLELITDDKFPNLSKWADEYINSSFVKENLPDRDKMAAFFRARIQAHDETKYFPKV
;
A
#
# COMPACT_ATOMS: atom_id res chain seq x y z
N MET A 1 -15.56 -20.32 -4.82
CA MET A 1 -16.42 -19.11 -4.79
C MET A 1 -15.69 -18.00 -4.04
N LYS A 2 -15.35 -16.89 -4.70
CA LYS A 2 -14.82 -15.68 -4.04
C LYS A 2 -15.90 -14.60 -4.11
N ILE A 3 -16.20 -13.94 -3.00
CA ILE A 3 -17.10 -12.78 -3.02
C ILE A 3 -16.33 -11.62 -3.63
N CYS A 4 -16.77 -11.18 -4.82
CA CYS A 4 -16.12 -10.10 -5.55
C CYS A 4 -16.27 -8.77 -4.78
N PRO A 5 -15.24 -7.89 -4.74
CA PRO A 5 -15.36 -6.54 -4.20
C PRO A 5 -16.53 -5.71 -4.77
N GLN A 6 -16.97 -6.02 -5.99
CA GLN A 6 -18.15 -5.42 -6.62
C GLN A 6 -19.44 -5.74 -5.86
N CYS A 7 -19.58 -6.97 -5.35
CA CYS A 7 -20.76 -7.41 -4.58
C CYS A 7 -20.94 -6.58 -3.29
N VAL A 8 -19.86 -6.44 -2.52
CA VAL A 8 -19.85 -5.65 -1.28
C VAL A 8 -20.13 -4.18 -1.57
N ARG A 9 -19.55 -3.64 -2.65
CA ARG A 9 -19.76 -2.25 -3.08
C ARG A 9 -21.22 -1.98 -3.45
N ALA A 10 -21.85 -2.85 -4.22
CA ALA A 10 -23.24 -2.72 -4.63
C ALA A 10 -24.19 -2.73 -3.40
N MET A 11 -24.00 -3.70 -2.49
CA MET A 11 -24.77 -3.79 -1.25
C MET A 11 -24.61 -2.55 -0.36
N TRP A 12 -23.39 -2.05 -0.24
CA TRP A 12 -23.09 -0.83 0.52
C TRP A 12 -23.79 0.39 -0.09
N ARG A 13 -23.62 0.61 -1.40
CA ARG A 13 -24.23 1.75 -2.09
C ARG A 13 -25.76 1.67 -2.14
N ALA A 14 -26.34 0.47 -2.16
CA ALA A 14 -27.79 0.30 -2.02
C ALA A 14 -28.32 0.80 -0.66
N CYS A 15 -27.50 0.73 0.38
CA CYS A 15 -27.82 1.28 1.70
C CYS A 15 -27.63 2.80 1.76
N TRP A 16 -26.53 3.31 1.19
CA TRP A 16 -26.02 4.66 1.53
C TRP A 16 -26.00 5.69 0.40
N CYS A 17 -26.34 5.31 -0.84
CA CYS A 17 -26.62 6.27 -1.91
C CYS A 17 -28.10 6.66 -1.92
N THR A 18 -28.43 7.72 -2.65
CA THR A 18 -29.81 8.20 -2.83
C THR A 18 -30.16 8.29 -4.32
N GLY A 19 -31.45 8.43 -4.64
CA GLY A 19 -31.93 8.59 -6.02
C GLY A 19 -31.63 7.39 -6.93
N GLU A 20 -31.39 7.67 -8.21
CA GLU A 20 -31.13 6.66 -9.25
C GLU A 20 -29.90 5.78 -8.96
N GLU A 21 -28.88 6.35 -8.32
CA GLU A 21 -27.70 5.59 -7.92
C GLU A 21 -28.06 4.49 -6.92
N ARG A 22 -28.96 4.78 -5.96
CA ARG A 22 -29.41 3.78 -4.99
C ARG A 22 -30.11 2.62 -5.68
N GLU A 23 -31.03 2.89 -6.59
CA GLU A 23 -31.79 1.85 -7.29
C GLU A 23 -30.89 0.99 -8.18
N LYS A 24 -29.95 1.60 -8.92
CA LYS A 24 -28.96 0.84 -9.70
C LYS A 24 -28.15 -0.13 -8.83
N ASN A 25 -27.68 0.33 -7.67
CA ASN A 25 -26.89 -0.52 -6.77
C ASN A 25 -27.75 -1.58 -6.06
N ARG A 26 -29.05 -1.32 -5.85
CA ARG A 26 -30.01 -2.34 -5.37
C ARG A 26 -30.16 -3.47 -6.38
N ASP A 27 -30.34 -3.14 -7.66
CA ASP A 27 -30.46 -4.14 -8.72
C ASP A 27 -29.19 -4.98 -8.85
N GLU A 28 -28.02 -4.34 -8.81
CA GLU A 28 -26.73 -5.03 -8.82
C GLU A 28 -26.54 -5.93 -7.58
N ALA A 29 -26.91 -5.46 -6.39
CA ALA A 29 -26.87 -6.26 -5.18
C ALA A 29 -27.79 -7.50 -5.26
N ILE A 30 -28.98 -7.36 -5.86
CA ILE A 30 -29.91 -8.48 -6.08
C ILE A 30 -29.31 -9.54 -7.00
N VAL A 31 -28.60 -9.13 -8.06
CA VAL A 31 -27.91 -10.08 -8.96
C VAL A 31 -26.90 -10.92 -8.18
N HIS A 32 -26.09 -10.29 -7.33
CA HIS A 32 -25.12 -11.00 -6.50
C HIS A 32 -25.77 -11.91 -5.44
N LEU A 33 -26.84 -11.46 -4.80
CA LEU A 33 -27.60 -12.28 -3.85
C LEU A 33 -28.21 -13.52 -4.52
N LYS A 34 -28.75 -13.39 -5.74
CA LYS A 34 -29.28 -14.53 -6.50
C LYS A 34 -28.22 -15.57 -6.81
N PHE A 35 -27.00 -15.12 -7.16
CA PHE A 35 -25.88 -16.02 -7.34
C PHE A 35 -25.55 -16.77 -6.05
N LEU A 36 -25.39 -16.08 -4.92
CA LEU A 36 -25.09 -16.70 -3.64
C LEU A 36 -26.19 -17.65 -3.15
N GLU A 37 -27.45 -17.31 -3.37
CA GLU A 37 -28.62 -18.15 -3.08
C GLU A 37 -28.57 -19.48 -3.85
N SER A 38 -28.18 -19.44 -5.12
CA SER A 38 -28.01 -20.66 -5.92
C SER A 38 -26.86 -21.54 -5.41
N GLU A 39 -25.78 -20.93 -4.91
CA GLU A 39 -24.57 -21.63 -4.47
C GLU A 39 -24.70 -22.28 -3.09
N ILE A 40 -25.50 -21.69 -2.20
CA ILE A 40 -25.78 -22.22 -0.85
C ILE A 40 -26.89 -23.28 -0.87
N LYS A 41 -27.67 -23.38 -1.96
CA LYS A 41 -28.83 -24.28 -2.04
C LYS A 41 -28.45 -25.72 -1.67
N GLY A 42 -29.16 -26.28 -0.69
CA GLY A 42 -28.94 -27.64 -0.20
C GLY A 42 -27.74 -27.80 0.74
N LYS A 43 -27.08 -26.70 1.13
CA LYS A 43 -25.96 -26.70 2.07
C LYS A 43 -26.33 -25.96 3.35
N LYS A 44 -25.69 -26.36 4.45
CA LYS A 44 -25.80 -25.68 5.74
C LYS A 44 -24.95 -24.40 5.76
N PHE A 45 -23.72 -24.55 5.32
CA PHE A 45 -22.71 -23.50 5.13
C PHE A 45 -22.17 -23.58 3.70
N PHE A 46 -21.53 -22.52 3.22
CA PHE A 46 -20.86 -22.58 1.92
C PHE A 46 -19.73 -23.62 1.91
N GLY A 47 -19.14 -23.90 3.09
CA GLY A 47 -18.23 -25.01 3.34
C GLY A 47 -18.87 -26.40 3.47
N GLY A 48 -20.17 -26.55 3.26
CA GLY A 48 -20.90 -27.82 3.45
C GLY A 48 -21.53 -27.89 4.84
N ASP A 49 -21.11 -28.84 5.67
CA ASP A 49 -21.66 -29.06 7.03
C ASP A 49 -20.99 -28.20 8.11
N THR A 50 -19.85 -27.59 7.79
CA THR A 50 -19.06 -26.75 8.70
C THR A 50 -18.79 -25.37 8.08
N ILE A 51 -18.58 -24.36 8.93
CA ILE A 51 -18.14 -23.02 8.52
C ILE A 51 -16.80 -23.15 7.79
N GLY A 52 -16.77 -22.76 6.51
CA GLY A 52 -15.58 -22.78 5.67
C GLY A 52 -15.08 -21.38 5.32
N LEU A 53 -14.03 -21.33 4.51
CA LEU A 53 -13.41 -20.07 4.06
C LEU A 53 -14.41 -19.11 3.39
N VAL A 54 -15.36 -19.66 2.64
CA VAL A 54 -16.36 -18.85 1.93
C VAL A 54 -17.37 -18.24 2.90
N ASP A 55 -17.74 -18.96 3.97
CA ASP A 55 -18.59 -18.41 5.04
C ASP A 55 -17.91 -17.25 5.76
N LEU A 56 -16.61 -17.40 6.06
CA LEU A 56 -15.80 -16.33 6.65
C LEU A 56 -15.69 -15.11 5.73
N ALA A 57 -15.46 -15.33 4.43
CA ALA A 57 -15.44 -14.25 3.44
C ALA A 57 -16.82 -13.59 3.26
N ALA A 58 -17.90 -14.36 3.45
CA ALA A 58 -19.29 -13.91 3.35
C ALA A 58 -19.82 -13.24 4.62
N ASN A 59 -19.01 -13.18 5.68
CA ASN A 59 -19.38 -12.56 6.96
C ASN A 59 -19.96 -11.14 6.82
N PHE A 60 -19.46 -10.35 5.86
CA PHE A 60 -20.03 -9.03 5.57
C PHE A 60 -21.54 -9.10 5.28
N ILE A 61 -21.96 -10.07 4.46
CA ILE A 61 -23.36 -10.23 4.06
C ILE A 61 -24.21 -10.68 5.24
N ALA A 62 -23.69 -11.63 6.03
CA ALA A 62 -24.41 -12.19 7.18
C ALA A 62 -24.61 -11.18 8.31
N HIS A 63 -23.63 -10.30 8.55
CA HIS A 63 -23.66 -9.39 9.69
C HIS A 63 -23.77 -7.91 9.27
N TRP A 64 -22.75 -7.38 8.62
CA TRP A 64 -22.61 -5.93 8.37
C TRP A 64 -23.63 -5.37 7.38
N PHE A 65 -23.97 -6.13 6.35
CA PHE A 65 -25.01 -5.76 5.42
C PHE A 65 -26.38 -5.72 6.09
N ARG A 66 -26.69 -6.67 7.00
CA ARG A 66 -27.94 -6.63 7.78
C ARG A 66 -28.01 -5.42 8.70
N VAL A 67 -26.94 -5.11 9.42
CA VAL A 67 -26.85 -3.89 10.25
C VAL A 67 -27.14 -2.64 9.40
N SER A 68 -26.47 -2.55 8.24
CA SER A 68 -26.61 -1.40 7.34
C SER A 68 -28.03 -1.31 6.79
N ALA A 69 -28.55 -2.41 6.25
CA ALA A 69 -29.86 -2.49 5.63
C ALA A 69 -30.98 -2.15 6.64
N GLU A 70 -30.89 -2.67 7.87
CA GLU A 70 -31.84 -2.38 8.94
C GLU A 70 -31.76 -0.91 9.36
N SER A 71 -30.55 -0.32 9.48
CA SER A 71 -30.40 1.10 9.81
C SER A 71 -31.00 2.03 8.75
N VAL A 72 -30.98 1.64 7.48
CA VAL A 72 -31.55 2.46 6.40
C VAL A 72 -32.98 2.07 6.01
N GLY A 73 -33.56 1.03 6.62
CA GLY A 73 -34.89 0.51 6.27
C GLY A 73 -34.91 -0.11 4.86
N LEU A 74 -33.83 -0.77 4.46
CA LEU A 74 -33.69 -1.48 3.20
C LEU A 74 -33.95 -2.97 3.41
N GLU A 75 -34.91 -3.54 2.68
CA GLU A 75 -35.15 -4.97 2.67
C GLU A 75 -34.76 -5.55 1.31
N LEU A 76 -33.63 -6.29 1.27
CA LEU A 76 -33.15 -6.98 0.07
C LEU A 76 -33.15 -8.50 0.24
N MET A 77 -32.67 -9.04 1.37
CA MET A 77 -32.65 -10.48 1.65
C MET A 77 -33.94 -10.93 2.34
N THR A 78 -35.08 -10.83 1.66
CA THR A 78 -36.37 -11.29 2.19
C THR A 78 -36.50 -12.82 2.07
N GLU A 79 -37.29 -13.41 2.98
CA GLU A 79 -37.44 -14.87 3.07
C GLU A 79 -38.06 -15.50 1.82
N ASP A 80 -38.97 -14.79 1.14
CA ASP A 80 -39.60 -15.21 -0.11
C ASP A 80 -38.61 -15.27 -1.29
N LYS A 81 -37.58 -14.41 -1.28
CA LYS A 81 -36.61 -14.30 -2.39
C LYS A 81 -35.32 -15.05 -2.15
N PHE A 82 -34.87 -15.14 -0.90
CA PHE A 82 -33.56 -15.67 -0.52
C PHE A 82 -33.63 -16.60 0.72
N PRO A 83 -34.47 -17.66 0.67
CA PRO A 83 -34.71 -18.52 1.83
C PRO A 83 -33.46 -19.26 2.31
N ASN A 84 -32.59 -19.71 1.40
CA ASN A 84 -31.40 -20.46 1.79
C ASN A 84 -30.33 -19.55 2.40
N LEU A 85 -30.11 -18.36 1.83
CA LEU A 85 -29.23 -17.36 2.43
C LEU A 85 -29.74 -16.92 3.79
N ARG A 86 -31.05 -16.72 3.98
CA ARG A 86 -31.61 -16.37 5.29
C ARG A 86 -31.32 -17.42 6.34
N LYS A 87 -31.59 -18.68 6.01
CA LYS A 87 -31.25 -19.81 6.87
C LYS A 87 -29.75 -19.86 7.19
N TRP A 88 -28.90 -19.73 6.18
CA TRP A 88 -27.44 -19.69 6.37
C TRP A 88 -27.00 -18.55 7.29
N VAL A 89 -27.51 -17.33 7.10
CA VAL A 89 -27.18 -16.18 7.94
C VAL A 89 -27.56 -16.45 9.40
N ASP A 90 -28.77 -16.95 9.64
CA ASP A 90 -29.26 -17.20 11.00
C ASP A 90 -28.45 -18.31 11.67
N GLU A 91 -28.06 -19.37 10.95
CA GLU A 91 -27.18 -20.42 11.48
C GLU A 91 -25.74 -19.93 11.72
N TYR A 92 -25.17 -19.16 10.78
CA TYR A 92 -23.82 -18.62 10.86
C TYR A 92 -23.69 -17.63 12.03
N THR A 93 -24.60 -16.66 12.13
CA THR A 93 -24.58 -15.64 13.19
C THR A 93 -24.93 -16.19 14.57
N ASN A 94 -25.62 -17.34 14.65
CA ASN A 94 -25.87 -18.01 15.92
C ASN A 94 -24.75 -18.93 16.39
N SER A 95 -23.75 -19.19 15.55
CA SER A 95 -22.60 -20.00 15.95
C SER A 95 -21.79 -19.33 17.07
N SER A 96 -21.21 -20.14 17.97
CA SER A 96 -20.35 -19.65 19.05
C SER A 96 -19.17 -18.84 18.50
N PHE A 97 -18.53 -19.34 17.45
CA PHE A 97 -17.45 -18.66 16.74
C PHE A 97 -17.83 -17.23 16.34
N VAL A 98 -19.01 -17.04 15.73
CA VAL A 98 -19.43 -15.70 15.29
C VAL A 98 -19.83 -14.82 16.46
N LYS A 99 -20.55 -15.35 17.45
CA LYS A 99 -20.97 -14.58 18.65
C LYS A 99 -19.78 -14.08 19.49
N GLU A 100 -18.67 -14.82 19.51
CA GLU A 100 -17.46 -14.42 20.22
C GLU A 100 -16.64 -13.36 19.46
N ASN A 101 -16.78 -13.29 18.13
CA ASN A 101 -15.90 -12.47 17.28
C ASN A 101 -16.59 -11.27 16.60
N LEU A 102 -17.91 -11.21 16.59
CA LEU A 102 -18.67 -10.09 16.02
C LEU A 102 -19.41 -9.29 17.09
N PRO A 103 -19.55 -7.97 16.89
CA PRO A 103 -20.33 -7.14 17.79
C PRO A 103 -21.82 -7.52 17.72
N ASP A 104 -22.55 -7.17 18.77
CA ASP A 104 -23.99 -7.37 18.83
C ASP A 104 -24.70 -6.56 17.72
N LYS A 105 -25.55 -7.24 16.94
CA LYS A 105 -26.22 -6.65 15.77
C LYS A 105 -27.09 -5.46 16.16
N ASP A 106 -27.88 -5.58 17.23
CA ASP A 106 -28.82 -4.53 17.64
C ASP A 106 -28.08 -3.31 18.17
N LYS A 107 -26.97 -3.49 18.90
CA LYS A 107 -26.07 -2.40 19.27
C LYS A 107 -25.47 -1.69 18.05
N MET A 108 -25.05 -2.44 17.03
CA MET A 108 -24.50 -1.84 15.81
C MET A 108 -25.58 -1.12 14.98
N VAL A 109 -26.80 -1.64 14.93
CA VAL A 109 -27.94 -0.94 14.30
C VAL A 109 -28.22 0.37 15.03
N ALA A 110 -28.28 0.35 16.36
CA ALA A 110 -28.47 1.57 17.15
C ALA A 110 -27.35 2.60 16.92
N LEU A 111 -26.09 2.15 16.86
CA LEU A 111 -24.94 3.00 16.55
C LEU A 111 -25.06 3.63 15.16
N TYR A 112 -25.43 2.84 14.14
CA TYR A 112 -25.55 3.33 12.77
C TYR A 112 -26.74 4.28 12.61
N MET A 113 -27.88 3.96 13.21
CA MET A 113 -29.03 4.86 13.28
C MET A 113 -28.61 6.21 13.90
N ALA A 114 -27.92 6.20 15.04
CA ALA A 114 -27.46 7.42 15.69
C ALA A 114 -26.41 8.19 14.87
N ARG A 115 -25.51 7.48 14.16
CA ARG A 115 -24.44 8.06 13.34
C ARG A 115 -24.95 8.71 12.05
N TYR A 116 -26.01 8.16 11.47
CA TYR A 116 -26.53 8.57 10.16
C TYR A 116 -27.92 9.23 10.25
N GLN A 117 -28.28 9.76 11.41
CA GLN A 117 -29.50 10.55 11.63
C GLN A 117 -29.10 11.98 12.03
N ALA A 118 -29.57 12.97 11.27
CA ALA A 118 -29.37 14.38 11.57
C ALA A 118 -30.26 14.79 12.77
N PRO A 119 -29.93 15.88 13.49
CA PRO A 119 -30.70 16.36 14.63
C PRO A 119 -32.18 16.68 14.35
N ASP A 120 -32.54 16.90 13.09
CA ASP A 120 -33.91 17.15 12.62
C ASP A 120 -34.67 15.86 12.22
N GLY A 121 -34.07 14.69 12.43
CA GLY A 121 -34.64 13.39 12.10
C GLY A 121 -34.43 12.94 10.65
N THR A 122 -33.80 13.75 9.79
CA THR A 122 -33.48 13.36 8.42
C THR A 122 -32.29 12.40 8.37
N LYS A 123 -32.31 11.41 7.47
CA LYS A 123 -31.18 10.48 7.30
C LYS A 123 -30.02 11.20 6.62
N TYR A 124 -28.88 11.30 7.30
CA TYR A 124 -27.65 11.85 6.76
C TYR A 124 -26.94 10.80 5.92
N PHE A 125 -26.95 11.01 4.60
CA PHE A 125 -26.11 10.28 3.67
C PHE A 125 -24.87 11.13 3.38
N PRO A 126 -23.64 10.65 3.67
CA PRO A 126 -22.44 11.42 3.40
C PRO A 126 -22.39 11.78 1.91
N LYS A 127 -22.62 13.06 1.59
CA LYS A 127 -22.50 13.57 0.22
C LYS A 127 -21.06 13.42 -0.23
N ASN A 128 -20.84 12.60 -1.25
CA ASN A 128 -19.68 12.64 -2.15
C ASN A 128 -18.33 12.93 -1.48
N LYS A 129 -17.96 12.10 -0.48
CA LYS A 129 -16.56 11.78 -0.26
C LYS A 129 -16.34 10.42 -0.89
N GLY A 130 -15.67 10.40 -2.04
CA GLY A 130 -15.37 9.17 -2.77
C GLY A 130 -14.82 8.11 -1.83
N ASN A 131 -15.36 6.90 -1.92
CA ASN A 131 -14.78 5.66 -1.40
C ASN A 131 -14.18 5.72 0.01
N GLN A 132 -14.84 6.36 0.98
CA GLN A 132 -14.46 6.21 2.38
C GLN A 132 -15.61 5.64 3.21
N GLU A 133 -15.32 4.45 3.72
CA GLU A 133 -15.94 3.69 4.81
C GLU A 133 -16.92 2.57 4.44
N LEU A 134 -16.52 1.38 4.90
CA LEU A 134 -17.26 0.12 5.12
C LEU A 134 -17.31 -0.91 3.99
N ILE A 135 -16.16 -1.09 3.36
CA ILE A 135 -15.50 -2.39 3.58
C ILE A 135 -14.70 -2.19 4.88
N VAL A 136 -14.59 -3.19 5.76
CA VAL A 136 -13.44 -3.21 6.69
C VAL A 136 -12.21 -3.53 5.83
N MET A 137 -11.93 -2.68 4.84
CA MET A 137 -10.62 -2.56 4.23
C MET A 137 -9.80 -1.99 5.34
N ALA A 138 -8.77 -2.71 5.68
CA ALA A 138 -7.92 -2.30 6.74
C ALA A 138 -7.44 -0.86 6.52
N GLU A 139 -7.48 -0.04 7.56
CA GLU A 139 -7.04 1.35 7.46
C GLU A 139 -5.53 1.34 7.23
N VAL A 140 -5.10 1.66 6.00
CA VAL A 140 -3.69 1.75 5.62
C VAL A 140 -3.30 3.22 5.55
N LYS A 141 -2.36 3.63 6.41
CA LYS A 141 -1.72 4.95 6.37
C LYS A 141 -0.24 4.79 6.15
N LEU A 142 0.36 5.68 5.38
CA LEU A 142 1.79 5.75 5.20
C LEU A 142 2.27 7.13 5.66
N LEU A 143 2.96 7.17 6.81
CA LEU A 143 3.70 8.35 7.21
C LEU A 143 4.99 8.36 6.40
N GLY A 144 5.18 9.39 5.58
CA GLY A 144 6.26 9.47 4.62
C GLY A 144 6.67 10.91 4.35
N ALA A 145 7.73 11.08 3.56
CA ALA A 145 8.08 12.38 3.01
C ALA A 145 8.18 12.27 1.49
N TRP A 146 7.54 13.18 0.75
CA TRP A 146 7.44 13.10 -0.72
C TRP A 146 8.79 12.97 -1.43
N GLY A 147 9.83 13.58 -0.85
CA GLY A 147 11.20 13.59 -1.36
C GLY A 147 12.10 12.46 -0.85
N SER A 148 11.57 11.52 -0.07
CA SER A 148 12.36 10.41 0.50
C SER A 148 12.34 9.18 -0.40
N PRO A 149 13.51 8.63 -0.80
CA PRO A 149 13.57 7.39 -1.59
C PRO A 149 13.01 6.19 -0.79
N PHE A 150 13.21 6.19 0.53
CA PHE A 150 12.69 5.15 1.43
C PHE A 150 11.17 5.16 1.52
N SER A 151 10.55 6.35 1.54
CA SER A 151 9.08 6.46 1.49
C SER A 151 8.55 6.02 0.13
N ARG A 152 9.23 6.43 -0.95
CA ARG A 152 8.84 6.07 -2.32
C ARG A 152 8.85 4.56 -2.55
N ARG A 153 9.84 3.81 -2.04
CA ARG A 153 9.87 2.34 -2.24
C ARG A 153 8.66 1.65 -1.59
N VAL A 154 8.16 2.15 -0.46
CA VAL A 154 6.92 1.65 0.17
C VAL A 154 5.69 2.05 -0.64
N GLU A 155 5.59 3.31 -1.09
CA GLU A 155 4.48 3.73 -1.95
C GLU A 155 4.39 2.88 -3.22
N MET A 156 5.52 2.58 -3.84
CA MET A 156 5.57 1.73 -5.04
C MET A 156 5.11 0.30 -4.74
N ALA A 157 5.50 -0.28 -3.59
CA ALA A 157 5.01 -1.60 -3.18
C ALA A 157 3.48 -1.61 -2.97
N LEU A 158 2.92 -0.61 -2.27
CA LEU A 158 1.47 -0.48 -2.09
C LEU A 158 0.75 -0.38 -3.44
N LYS A 159 1.28 0.44 -4.36
CA LYS A 159 0.70 0.63 -5.70
C LYS A 159 0.81 -0.61 -6.58
N LEU A 160 1.91 -1.36 -6.52
CA LEU A 160 2.04 -2.65 -7.22
C LEU A 160 0.98 -3.65 -6.77
N LYS A 161 0.64 -3.64 -5.47
CA LYS A 161 -0.41 -4.47 -4.89
C LYS A 161 -1.82 -3.91 -5.04
N GLY A 162 -1.99 -2.72 -5.63
CA GLY A 162 -3.29 -2.06 -5.76
C GLY A 162 -3.93 -1.71 -4.41
N VAL A 163 -3.11 -1.45 -3.39
CA VAL A 163 -3.56 -1.09 -2.04
C VAL A 163 -3.83 0.40 -1.98
N GLU A 164 -5.05 0.77 -1.62
CA GLU A 164 -5.41 2.16 -1.29
C GLU A 164 -4.84 2.54 0.08
N TYR A 165 -4.24 3.72 0.20
CA TYR A 165 -3.64 4.22 1.44
C TYR A 165 -3.77 5.73 1.58
N GLU A 166 -3.83 6.21 2.81
CA GLU A 166 -3.66 7.63 3.12
C GLU A 166 -2.17 7.96 3.28
N PHE A 167 -1.65 8.87 2.47
CA PHE A 167 -0.28 9.37 2.63
C PHE A 167 -0.26 10.58 3.57
N ILE A 168 0.44 10.46 4.69
CA ILE A 168 0.61 11.51 5.68
C ILE A 168 2.03 12.07 5.52
N GLU A 169 2.12 13.28 4.95
CA GLU A 169 3.39 13.98 4.78
C GLU A 169 3.98 14.40 6.14
N GLU A 170 5.22 14.02 6.38
CA GLU A 170 5.99 14.34 7.60
C GLU A 170 7.04 15.43 7.34
N ASP A 171 7.10 16.40 8.24
CA ASP A 171 8.22 17.34 8.29
C ASP A 171 9.42 16.67 8.99
N LEU A 172 10.47 16.39 8.23
CA LEU A 172 11.67 15.72 8.74
C LEU A 172 12.51 16.59 9.68
N ASN A 173 12.33 17.92 9.65
CA ASN A 173 12.96 18.85 10.58
C ASN A 173 12.15 18.99 11.87
N ASN A 174 10.81 18.93 11.76
CA ASN A 174 9.89 19.04 12.90
C ASN A 174 8.93 17.84 12.94
N LYS A 175 9.44 16.69 13.38
CA LYS A 175 8.77 15.40 13.36
C LYS A 175 7.48 15.40 14.18
N SER A 176 6.41 14.84 13.61
CA SER A 176 5.11 14.81 14.27
C SER A 176 5.12 13.96 15.56
N PRO A 177 4.26 14.25 16.54
CA PRO A 177 4.05 13.36 17.69
C PRO A 177 3.61 11.95 17.28
N LEU A 178 2.92 11.82 16.14
CA LEU A 178 2.46 10.55 15.60
C LEU A 178 3.64 9.69 15.14
N LEU A 179 4.58 10.27 14.39
CA LEU A 179 5.81 9.59 13.97
C LEU A 179 6.64 9.16 15.18
N LEU A 180 6.81 10.04 16.16
CA LEU A 180 7.57 9.73 17.38
C LEU A 180 6.90 8.63 18.23
N LYS A 181 5.58 8.57 18.22
CA LYS A 181 4.81 7.50 18.87
C LYS A 181 4.96 6.16 18.14
N TYR A 182 4.88 6.16 16.81
CA TYR A 182 4.85 4.93 16.02
C TYR A 182 6.23 4.36 15.68
N ASN A 183 7.27 5.20 15.63
CA ASN A 183 8.67 4.77 15.50
C ASN A 183 9.54 5.43 16.58
N PRO A 184 9.38 5.06 17.86
CA PRO A 184 10.12 5.70 18.95
C PRO A 184 11.62 5.42 18.93
N ILE A 185 12.04 4.32 18.29
CA ILE A 185 13.44 3.86 18.22
C ILE A 185 14.22 4.73 17.22
N HIS A 186 13.84 4.68 15.94
CA HIS A 186 14.60 5.35 14.88
C HIS A 186 14.06 6.75 14.60
N LYS A 187 12.78 7.01 14.89
CA LYS A 187 12.11 8.31 14.65
C LYS A 187 12.22 8.71 13.18
N LYS A 188 12.18 7.75 12.26
CA LYS A 188 12.36 7.93 10.81
C LYS A 188 11.13 7.49 10.05
N VAL A 189 10.93 8.09 8.88
CA VAL A 189 9.99 7.63 7.86
C VAL A 189 10.67 6.62 6.92
N PRO A 190 9.90 5.74 6.26
CA PRO A 190 8.45 5.60 6.37
C PRO A 190 8.00 4.79 7.59
N VAL A 191 6.74 4.99 7.96
CA VAL A 191 5.98 4.12 8.87
C VAL A 191 4.64 3.78 8.23
N LEU A 192 4.39 2.49 8.01
CA LEU A 192 3.09 1.99 7.59
C LEU A 192 2.23 1.74 8.83
N VAL A 193 1.01 2.23 8.87
CA VAL A 193 0.04 1.92 9.92
C VAL A 193 -1.08 1.14 9.26
N HIS A 194 -1.21 -0.13 9.65
CA HIS A 194 -2.22 -1.02 9.11
C HIS A 194 -3.16 -1.45 10.24
N ASN A 195 -4.42 -1.01 10.20
CA ASN A 195 -5.40 -1.21 11.28
C ASN A 195 -4.89 -0.71 12.65
N GLY A 196 -4.31 0.49 12.66
CA GLY A 196 -3.74 1.08 13.88
C GLY A 196 -2.44 0.43 14.38
N LYS A 197 -1.91 -0.60 13.69
CA LYS A 197 -0.65 -1.26 14.02
C LYS A 197 0.49 -0.66 13.18
N PRO A 198 1.45 0.06 13.80
CA PRO A 198 2.57 0.64 13.07
C PRO A 198 3.64 -0.41 12.75
N ILE A 199 4.26 -0.25 11.58
CA ILE A 199 5.40 -1.02 11.07
C ILE A 199 6.40 0.00 10.54
N ALA A 200 7.63 -0.07 11.04
CA ALA A 200 8.73 0.81 10.66
C ALA A 200 9.74 0.04 9.80
N GLU A 201 10.68 0.78 9.20
CA GLU A 201 11.70 0.30 8.25
C GLU A 201 11.11 -0.13 6.91
N SER A 202 11.49 0.60 5.86
CA SER A 202 10.86 0.47 4.55
C SER A 202 10.99 -0.92 3.91
N LEU A 203 12.06 -1.67 4.17
CA LEU A 203 12.17 -3.05 3.67
C LEU A 203 11.26 -4.02 4.41
N ILE A 204 11.17 -3.89 5.73
CA ILE A 204 10.25 -4.68 6.55
C ILE A 204 8.81 -4.39 6.12
N ILE A 205 8.51 -3.11 5.87
CA ILE A 205 7.21 -2.69 5.35
C ILE A 205 6.93 -3.32 3.96
N ILE A 206 7.90 -3.35 3.05
CA ILE A 206 7.71 -3.97 1.73
C ILE A 206 7.48 -5.48 1.84
N GLU A 207 8.24 -6.19 2.68
CA GLU A 207 8.02 -7.62 2.91
C GLU A 207 6.62 -7.86 3.50
N TYR A 208 6.22 -7.07 4.49
CA TYR A 208 4.85 -7.11 5.03
C TYR A 208 3.79 -6.87 3.94
N ILE A 209 4.03 -5.91 3.06
CA ILE A 209 3.11 -5.63 1.95
C ILE A 209 3.00 -6.83 1.00
N ASP A 210 4.13 -7.47 0.71
CA ASP A 210 4.17 -8.62 -0.18
C ASP A 210 3.46 -9.85 0.39
N GLU A 211 3.52 -10.03 1.71
CA GLU A 211 2.89 -11.15 2.43
C GLU A 211 1.39 -10.96 2.68
N VAL A 212 0.94 -9.72 2.87
CA VAL A 212 -0.43 -9.42 3.31
C VAL A 212 -1.39 -9.22 2.15
N TRP A 213 -0.94 -8.59 1.06
CA TRP A 213 -1.81 -8.25 -0.06
C TRP A 213 -1.48 -9.07 -1.31
N GLU A 214 -2.54 -9.57 -1.94
CA GLU A 214 -2.49 -10.24 -3.24
C GLU A 214 -2.00 -9.29 -4.34
N GLY A 215 -1.42 -9.83 -5.41
CA GLY A 215 -0.93 -9.07 -6.55
C GLY A 215 0.41 -9.62 -7.06
N PRO A 216 1.10 -8.90 -7.96
CA PRO A 216 2.44 -9.26 -8.39
C PRO A 216 3.36 -9.48 -7.18
N SER A 217 4.14 -10.56 -7.21
CA SER A 217 5.12 -10.86 -6.16
C SER A 217 6.28 -9.87 -6.26
N ILE A 218 6.61 -9.19 -5.16
CA ILE A 218 7.76 -8.28 -5.09
C ILE A 218 9.03 -9.07 -4.78
N LEU A 219 8.92 -10.08 -3.91
CA LEU A 219 9.98 -11.01 -3.63
C LEU A 219 9.89 -12.26 -4.53
N PRO A 220 11.03 -12.86 -4.91
CA PRO A 220 11.04 -14.15 -5.59
C PRO A 220 10.40 -15.27 -4.75
N HIS A 221 9.71 -16.18 -5.43
CA HIS A 221 9.13 -17.36 -4.79
C HIS A 221 10.20 -18.37 -4.38
N ASP A 222 11.25 -18.56 -5.20
CA ASP A 222 12.35 -19.45 -4.85
C ASP A 222 13.08 -18.95 -3.58
N PRO A 223 13.31 -19.80 -2.56
CA PRO A 223 13.95 -19.38 -1.32
C PRO A 223 15.36 -18.82 -1.50
N TYR A 224 16.14 -19.36 -2.44
CA TYR A 224 17.51 -18.90 -2.69
C TYR A 224 17.49 -17.54 -3.38
N GLU A 225 16.69 -17.38 -4.44
CA GLU A 225 16.53 -16.08 -5.12
C GLU A 225 16.02 -15.01 -4.16
N ARG A 226 15.11 -15.37 -3.24
CA ARG A 226 14.62 -14.47 -2.20
C ARG A 226 15.72 -14.03 -1.23
N ALA A 227 16.59 -14.96 -0.83
CA ALA A 227 17.75 -14.64 0.00
C ALA A 227 18.74 -13.73 -0.74
N MET A 228 18.96 -13.97 -2.04
CA MET A 228 19.80 -13.13 -2.88
C MET A 228 19.24 -11.72 -3.06
N ALA A 229 17.92 -11.57 -3.26
CA ALA A 229 17.28 -10.26 -3.31
C ALA A 229 17.50 -9.46 -2.01
N ARG A 230 17.33 -10.10 -0.85
CA ARG A 230 17.61 -9.48 0.46
C ARG A 230 19.08 -9.10 0.63
N PHE A 231 19.99 -9.94 0.17
CA PHE A 231 21.43 -9.65 0.19
C PHE A 231 21.75 -8.38 -0.61
N TRP A 232 21.26 -8.29 -1.85
CA TRP A 232 21.52 -7.15 -2.72
C TRP A 232 20.92 -5.85 -2.20
N VAL A 233 19.72 -5.91 -1.64
CA VAL A 233 19.09 -4.76 -0.99
C VAL A 233 19.89 -4.31 0.24
N LYS A 234 20.39 -5.25 1.05
CA LYS A 234 21.25 -4.92 2.19
C LYS A 234 22.56 -4.26 1.72
N PHE A 235 23.16 -4.79 0.65
CA PHE A 235 24.35 -4.20 0.04
C PHE A 235 24.08 -2.77 -0.46
N LEU A 236 22.95 -2.54 -1.14
CA LEU A 236 22.52 -1.21 -1.56
C LEU A 236 22.39 -0.23 -0.39
N ASP A 237 21.63 -0.59 0.64
CA ASP A 237 21.33 0.30 1.78
C ASP A 237 22.57 0.55 2.68
N GLU A 238 23.45 -0.44 2.86
CA GLU A 238 24.60 -0.35 3.77
C GLU A 238 25.90 0.11 3.12
N LYS A 239 26.07 -0.07 1.81
CA LYS A 239 27.33 0.20 1.09
C LYS A 239 27.13 1.25 0.00
N CYS A 240 26.35 0.92 -1.03
CA CYS A 240 26.22 1.76 -2.22
C CYS A 240 25.61 3.13 -1.92
N MET A 241 24.43 3.17 -1.27
CA MET A 241 23.72 4.41 -0.99
C MET A 241 24.54 5.36 -0.10
N PRO A 242 25.15 4.91 1.01
CA PRO A 242 26.04 5.75 1.81
C PRO A 242 27.24 6.31 1.03
N ALA A 243 27.92 5.48 0.21
CA ALA A 243 29.07 5.93 -0.57
C ALA A 243 28.68 7.00 -1.61
N LEU A 244 27.61 6.74 -2.37
CA LEU A 244 27.05 7.68 -3.35
C LEU A 244 26.59 8.98 -2.69
N TRP A 245 25.91 8.90 -1.54
CA TRP A 245 25.47 10.08 -0.80
C TRP A 245 26.68 10.91 -0.35
N LYS A 246 27.69 10.29 0.26
CA LYS A 246 28.90 10.99 0.69
C LYS A 246 29.64 11.62 -0.49
N ALA A 247 29.73 10.95 -1.64
CA ALA A 247 30.34 11.50 -2.85
C ALA A 247 29.61 12.76 -3.39
N CYS A 248 28.30 12.87 -3.15
CA CYS A 248 27.52 14.06 -3.51
C CYS A 248 27.74 15.25 -2.57
N TRP A 249 27.97 15.01 -1.27
CA TRP A 249 27.98 16.06 -0.24
C TRP A 249 29.38 16.42 0.30
N SER A 250 30.39 15.59 0.08
CA SER A 250 31.78 15.88 0.46
C SER A 250 32.52 16.74 -0.58
N LYS A 251 33.65 17.34 -0.21
CA LYS A 251 34.50 18.19 -1.07
C LYS A 251 35.97 17.78 -1.00
N GLY A 252 36.75 18.13 -2.01
CA GLY A 252 38.20 17.89 -2.05
C GLY A 252 38.56 16.39 -2.00
N GLU A 253 39.63 16.06 -1.27
CA GLU A 253 40.15 14.69 -1.15
C GLU A 253 39.12 13.70 -0.58
N GLU A 254 38.28 14.13 0.36
CA GLU A 254 37.21 13.29 0.91
C GLU A 254 36.21 12.89 -0.19
N ARG A 255 35.90 13.80 -1.12
CA ARG A 255 35.02 13.50 -2.26
C ARG A 255 35.61 12.45 -3.17
N GLU A 256 36.89 12.57 -3.50
CA GLU A 256 37.58 11.60 -4.35
C GLU A 256 37.61 10.21 -3.71
N LYS A 257 37.90 10.11 -2.40
CA LYS A 257 37.83 8.83 -1.68
C LYS A 257 36.44 8.20 -1.71
N ASN A 258 35.38 8.99 -1.48
CA ASN A 258 34.00 8.49 -1.52
C ASN A 258 33.57 8.11 -2.94
N LYS A 259 34.09 8.78 -3.97
CA LYS A 259 33.88 8.39 -5.38
C LYS A 259 34.50 7.04 -5.67
N ASP A 260 35.74 6.81 -5.25
CA ASP A 260 36.42 5.53 -5.44
C ASP A 260 35.66 4.38 -4.74
N GLU A 261 35.24 4.59 -3.48
CA GLU A 261 34.41 3.61 -2.76
C GLU A 261 33.08 3.34 -3.49
N ALA A 262 32.39 4.40 -3.95
CA ALA A 262 31.15 4.25 -4.70
C ALA A 262 31.35 3.50 -6.03
N ILE A 263 32.46 3.75 -6.75
CA ILE A 263 32.80 3.06 -7.99
C ILE A 263 33.01 1.57 -7.74
N GLU A 264 33.76 1.19 -6.69
CA GLU A 264 33.96 -0.22 -6.36
C GLU A 264 32.65 -0.91 -6.01
N ASP A 265 31.78 -0.25 -5.24
CA ASP A 265 30.46 -0.79 -4.90
C ASP A 265 29.55 -0.94 -6.14
N LEU A 266 29.55 0.04 -7.05
CA LEU A 266 28.76 0.00 -8.29
C LEU A 266 29.19 -1.14 -9.22
N LYS A 267 30.46 -1.57 -9.23
CA LYS A 267 30.92 -2.71 -10.04
C LYS A 267 30.20 -4.02 -9.71
N PHE A 268 29.85 -4.23 -8.43
CA PHE A 268 29.09 -5.40 -8.02
C PHE A 268 27.66 -5.36 -8.57
N LEU A 269 27.01 -4.19 -8.50
CA LEU A 269 25.66 -4.02 -9.04
C LEU A 269 25.63 -4.14 -10.57
N GLU A 270 26.62 -3.58 -11.26
CA GLU A 270 26.79 -3.69 -12.71
C GLU A 270 26.92 -5.14 -13.16
N SER A 271 27.66 -5.95 -12.39
CA SER A 271 27.79 -7.38 -12.64
C SER A 271 26.48 -8.14 -12.39
N GLU A 272 25.74 -7.75 -11.36
CA GLU A 272 24.48 -8.38 -10.96
C GLU A 272 23.34 -8.12 -11.94
N ILE A 273 23.23 -6.90 -12.48
CA ILE A 273 22.18 -6.53 -13.44
C ILE A 273 22.48 -7.02 -14.87
N LYS A 274 23.72 -7.47 -15.13
CA LYS A 274 24.16 -7.89 -16.47
C LYS A 274 23.25 -8.98 -17.04
N GLY A 275 22.71 -8.70 -18.22
CA GLY A 275 21.82 -9.62 -18.94
C GLY A 275 20.39 -9.66 -18.42
N LYS A 276 20.04 -8.84 -17.43
CA LYS A 276 18.68 -8.71 -16.89
C LYS A 276 18.06 -7.39 -17.34
N LYS A 277 16.72 -7.37 -17.41
CA LYS A 277 15.95 -6.15 -17.66
C LYS A 277 15.81 -5.34 -16.37
N PHE A 278 15.38 -6.01 -15.30
CA PHE A 278 15.29 -5.54 -13.93
C PHE A 278 16.08 -6.48 -13.03
N PHE A 279 16.45 -6.04 -11.82
CA PHE A 279 17.07 -6.94 -10.85
C PHE A 279 16.14 -8.11 -10.49
N GLY A 280 14.82 -7.88 -10.54
CA GLY A 280 13.78 -8.92 -10.46
C GLY A 280 13.59 -9.78 -11.71
N GLY A 281 14.47 -9.67 -12.72
CA GLY A 281 14.35 -10.40 -13.99
C GLY A 281 13.52 -9.62 -15.01
N ASP A 282 12.36 -10.15 -15.39
CA ASP A 282 11.47 -9.52 -16.37
C ASP A 282 10.53 -8.46 -15.76
N THR A 283 10.37 -8.48 -14.43
CA THR A 283 9.51 -7.59 -13.67
C THR A 283 10.28 -6.83 -12.60
N ILE A 284 9.78 -5.66 -12.20
CA ILE A 284 10.31 -4.88 -11.08
C ILE A 284 10.14 -5.68 -9.78
N GLY A 285 11.25 -5.97 -9.11
CA GLY A 285 11.27 -6.69 -7.83
C GLY A 285 11.80 -5.85 -6.66
N LEU A 286 12.02 -6.51 -5.53
CA LEU A 286 12.52 -5.87 -4.29
C LEU A 286 13.79 -5.04 -4.49
N VAL A 287 14.76 -5.57 -5.24
CA VAL A 287 16.05 -4.90 -5.48
C VAL A 287 15.86 -3.66 -6.34
N ASP A 288 14.98 -3.69 -7.33
CA ASP A 288 14.65 -2.52 -8.16
C ASP A 288 14.01 -1.41 -7.32
N LEU A 289 13.07 -1.77 -6.43
CA LEU A 289 12.44 -0.81 -5.52
C LEU A 289 13.45 -0.18 -4.56
N ALA A 290 14.45 -0.92 -4.08
CA ALA A 290 15.52 -0.38 -3.25
C ALA A 290 16.51 0.48 -4.05
N ALA A 291 16.86 0.06 -5.26
CA ALA A 291 17.77 0.78 -6.14
C ALA A 291 17.15 2.05 -6.76
N ASN A 292 15.87 2.34 -6.50
CA ASN A 292 15.19 3.55 -6.97
C ASN A 292 15.95 4.85 -6.68
N PHE A 293 16.73 4.88 -5.59
CA PHE A 293 17.62 5.98 -5.23
C PHE A 293 18.64 6.23 -6.33
N ILE A 294 19.28 5.18 -6.84
CA ILE A 294 20.28 5.26 -7.90
C ILE A 294 19.62 5.78 -9.19
N ALA A 295 18.49 5.20 -9.57
CA ALA A 295 17.83 5.51 -10.84
C ALA A 295 17.26 6.94 -10.92
N HIS A 296 16.85 7.53 -9.80
CA HIS A 296 16.17 8.82 -9.78
C HIS A 296 16.89 9.88 -8.93
N TRP A 297 17.02 9.67 -7.62
CA TRP A 297 17.60 10.67 -6.71
C TRP A 297 19.05 10.96 -7.00
N PHE A 298 19.88 9.92 -7.11
CA PHE A 298 21.31 10.05 -7.33
C PHE A 298 21.58 10.77 -8.64
N ARG A 299 20.93 10.40 -9.75
CA ARG A 299 21.11 11.08 -11.06
C ARG A 299 20.81 12.58 -10.98
N ILE A 300 19.76 12.97 -10.26
CA ILE A 300 19.41 14.39 -10.10
C ILE A 300 20.46 15.11 -9.26
N ILE A 301 20.83 14.53 -8.11
CA ILE A 301 21.80 15.15 -7.19
C ILE A 301 23.17 15.25 -7.87
N SER A 302 23.62 14.18 -8.52
CA SER A 302 24.92 14.09 -9.17
C SER A 302 25.07 15.14 -10.27
N GLU A 303 24.03 15.36 -11.08
CA GLU A 303 23.99 16.45 -12.07
C GLU A 303 24.13 17.84 -11.41
N LEU A 304 23.39 18.08 -10.32
CA LEU A 304 23.45 19.37 -9.61
C LEU A 304 24.83 19.66 -8.99
N VAL A 305 25.56 18.62 -8.57
CA VAL A 305 26.89 18.77 -7.96
C VAL A 305 28.04 18.53 -8.94
N GLY A 306 27.76 18.36 -10.24
CA GLY A 306 28.76 18.09 -11.27
C GLY A 306 29.53 16.79 -11.06
N LEU A 307 28.83 15.71 -10.70
CA LEU A 307 29.39 14.39 -10.45
C LEU A 307 28.95 13.39 -11.53
N GLU A 308 29.93 12.80 -12.21
CA GLU A 308 29.73 11.76 -13.23
C GLU A 308 30.33 10.43 -12.73
N LEU A 309 29.49 9.61 -12.09
CA LEU A 309 29.88 8.26 -11.64
C LEU A 309 29.26 7.15 -12.49
N ILE A 310 27.96 7.22 -12.77
CA ILE A 310 27.22 6.22 -13.55
C ILE A 310 27.09 6.76 -14.97
N THR A 311 27.92 6.24 -15.86
CA THR A 311 27.99 6.63 -17.28
C THR A 311 27.98 5.38 -18.16
N ASP A 312 27.55 5.53 -19.41
CA ASP A 312 27.44 4.40 -20.35
C ASP A 312 28.78 3.70 -20.63
N ASP A 313 29.91 4.41 -20.51
CA ASP A 313 31.24 3.83 -20.69
C ASP A 313 31.70 2.99 -19.49
N LYS A 314 31.32 3.36 -18.26
CA LYS A 314 31.76 2.68 -17.03
C LYS A 314 30.77 1.63 -16.55
N PHE A 315 29.48 1.94 -16.63
CA PHE A 315 28.39 1.15 -16.07
C PHE A 315 27.22 1.07 -17.07
N PRO A 316 27.43 0.46 -18.26
CA PRO A 316 26.43 0.39 -19.31
C PRO A 316 25.15 -0.34 -18.87
N ASN A 317 25.26 -1.42 -18.09
CA ASN A 317 24.08 -2.19 -17.69
C ASN A 317 23.24 -1.44 -16.65
N LEU A 318 23.88 -0.78 -15.68
CA LEU A 318 23.18 0.08 -14.72
C LEU A 318 22.55 1.30 -15.38
N SER A 319 23.24 1.93 -16.34
CA SER A 319 22.70 3.09 -17.06
C SER A 319 21.46 2.69 -17.85
N LYS A 320 21.54 1.58 -18.60
CA LYS A 320 20.39 0.99 -19.29
C LYS A 320 19.25 0.62 -18.34
N TRP A 321 19.54 -0.05 -17.23
CA TRP A 321 18.53 -0.40 -16.23
C TRP A 321 17.85 0.85 -15.65
N ALA A 322 18.62 1.89 -15.31
CA ALA A 322 18.07 3.11 -14.76
C ALA A 322 17.11 3.78 -15.76
N ASP A 323 17.46 3.83 -17.04
CA ASP A 323 16.61 4.36 -18.10
C ASP A 323 15.35 3.50 -18.32
N GLU A 324 15.47 2.19 -18.32
CA GLU A 324 14.31 1.29 -18.44
C GLU A 324 13.38 1.38 -17.21
N TYR A 325 13.96 1.50 -16.01
CA TYR A 325 13.22 1.64 -14.76
C TYR A 325 12.38 2.91 -14.76
N ILE A 326 13.01 4.09 -14.96
CA ILE A 326 12.30 5.38 -14.90
C ILE A 326 11.27 5.56 -16.03
N ASN A 327 11.48 4.90 -17.18
CA ASN A 327 10.57 4.98 -18.33
C ASN A 327 9.50 3.90 -18.36
N SER A 328 9.55 2.91 -17.45
CA SER A 328 8.44 1.97 -17.30
C SER A 328 7.16 2.73 -16.93
N SER A 329 6.02 2.34 -17.51
CA SER A 329 4.74 3.02 -17.30
C SER A 329 4.41 3.17 -15.82
N PHE A 330 4.58 2.09 -15.06
CA PHE A 330 4.35 2.07 -13.63
C PHE A 330 5.25 3.04 -12.86
N VAL A 331 6.57 3.03 -13.10
CA VAL A 331 7.49 3.87 -12.33
C VAL A 331 7.31 5.34 -12.70
N LYS A 332 7.15 5.64 -13.99
CA LYS A 332 6.99 7.00 -14.50
C LYS A 332 5.78 7.72 -13.90
N GLU A 333 4.67 7.01 -13.70
CA GLU A 333 3.45 7.56 -13.08
C GLU A 333 3.60 7.78 -11.57
N ASN A 334 4.61 7.18 -10.93
CA ASN A 334 4.71 7.07 -9.48
C ASN A 334 5.96 7.68 -8.86
N LEU A 335 6.94 8.10 -9.67
CA LEU A 335 8.11 8.84 -9.23
C LEU A 335 7.78 10.30 -8.90
N PRO A 336 8.53 10.93 -7.98
CA PRO A 336 8.47 12.37 -7.80
C PRO A 336 8.84 13.12 -9.10
N ASP A 337 8.24 14.29 -9.28
CA ASP A 337 8.60 15.17 -10.38
C ASP A 337 10.08 15.58 -10.31
N ARG A 338 10.79 15.40 -11.43
CA ARG A 338 12.24 15.62 -11.51
C ARG A 338 12.61 17.07 -11.22
N ASP A 339 11.86 18.04 -11.75
CA ASP A 339 12.19 19.45 -11.63
C ASP A 339 11.91 19.97 -10.22
N LYS A 340 10.81 19.53 -9.61
CA LYS A 340 10.51 19.76 -8.21
C LYS A 340 11.59 19.16 -7.31
N MET A 341 12.07 17.95 -7.62
CA MET A 341 13.14 17.28 -6.88
C MET A 341 14.47 18.01 -7.05
N ALA A 342 14.81 18.46 -8.26
CA ALA A 342 16.00 19.25 -8.53
C ALA A 342 15.98 20.59 -7.77
N ALA A 343 14.86 21.30 -7.75
CA ALA A 343 14.70 22.53 -6.97
C ALA A 343 14.90 22.28 -5.46
N PHE A 344 14.33 21.18 -4.94
CA PHE A 344 14.46 20.78 -3.54
C PHE A 344 15.90 20.46 -3.13
N PHE A 345 16.67 19.79 -3.99
CA PHE A 345 18.08 19.50 -3.72
C PHE A 345 18.98 20.71 -3.95
N ARG A 346 18.69 21.58 -4.92
CA ARG A 346 19.42 22.83 -5.12
C ARG A 346 19.39 23.72 -3.87
N ALA A 347 18.22 23.86 -3.25
CA ALA A 347 18.09 24.58 -1.98
C ALA A 347 18.92 23.96 -0.85
N ARG A 348 19.03 22.62 -0.80
CA ARG A 348 19.86 21.91 0.19
C ARG A 348 21.35 22.05 -0.07
N ILE A 349 21.77 22.02 -1.33
CA ILE A 349 23.17 22.25 -1.71
C ILE A 349 23.59 23.65 -1.28
N GLN A 350 22.76 24.66 -1.55
CA GLN A 350 23.02 26.02 -1.07
C GLN A 350 23.12 26.08 0.46
N ALA A 351 22.15 25.51 1.18
CA ALA A 351 22.18 25.49 2.65
C ALA A 351 23.39 24.73 3.22
N HIS A 352 23.78 23.60 2.60
CA HIS A 352 24.98 22.84 2.98
C HIS A 352 26.24 23.69 2.82
N ASP A 353 26.36 24.43 1.71
CA ASP A 353 27.52 25.27 1.45
C ASP A 353 27.63 26.46 2.41
N GLU A 354 26.49 26.99 2.85
CA GLU A 354 26.42 28.07 3.85
C GLU A 354 26.68 27.58 5.29
N THR A 355 26.24 26.38 5.64
CA THR A 355 26.18 25.92 7.06
C THR A 355 27.03 24.69 7.38
N LYS A 356 27.64 24.03 6.39
CA LYS A 356 28.24 22.69 6.47
C LYS A 356 27.28 21.61 7.01
N TYR A 357 25.97 21.83 6.91
CA TYR A 357 24.95 20.88 7.34
C TYR A 357 24.86 19.70 6.37
N PHE A 358 25.21 18.50 6.83
CA PHE A 358 25.01 17.27 6.06
C PHE A 358 23.51 16.90 6.03
N PRO A 359 22.88 16.89 4.85
CA PRO A 359 21.48 16.47 4.76
C PRO A 359 21.33 14.99 5.09
N LYS A 360 20.26 14.68 5.80
CA LYS A 360 19.84 13.31 6.08
C LYS A 360 19.17 12.73 4.83
N VAL A 361 19.50 11.47 4.51
CA VAL A 361 18.86 10.66 3.45
C VAL A 361 17.42 10.34 3.81
#